data_AF-A0A7Z7IJ54-F1
#
_entry.id   AF-A0A7Z7IJ54-F1
#
_cell.length_a   1.000
_cell.length_b   1.000
_cell.length_c   1.000
_cell.angle_alpha   90.00
_cell.angle_beta   90.00
_cell.angle_gamma   90.00
#
_symmetry.space_group_name_H-M   'P 1'
#
loop_
_entity.id
_entity.type
_entity.pdbx_description
1 polymer ?
#
loop_
_entity_poly.entity_id
_entity_poly.type
_entity_poly.pdbx_seq_one_letter_code
_entity_poly.pdbx_strand_id
1 'polypeptide(L)'
;MTGQLHLAVALDGYGWHPQAWRATLASNPDTPSVLSGRYWADLAATAERGLLDFLTIDDTLMPQIGRGERIHPERLAGRGDAALVAARIAPVTRHIGLIPVATVTHTEPFHVSKSVATLDYVSHGRAGWQPRVSVTAHEAALFGRGSVNPDELFSEAADYVEVVRTLWDSWEDDAVIRDVATGRYIDREKLHYIDFKGKHFSVKGPSITPRPPQGQPVVAALAHAGPAYEFAAASADLVFITPSDTASVRGILDELADGQLKVFADVVVSFQGQSDYRSDALVWAGTPTELVDLLLEWQRLGVDGARLRPAVNAADLAVIVEEVVPLLQGAGHFRTRYREDETLRERLGLPVAANRYTAVTQ
;
A
#
# COMPACT_ATOMS: atom_id res chain seq x y z
N MET A 1 7.62 14.06 -21.44
CA MET A 1 8.76 13.56 -20.65
C MET A 1 8.58 12.04 -20.52
N THR A 2 9.43 11.26 -21.16
CA THR A 2 9.39 9.78 -21.11
C THR A 2 10.01 9.33 -19.79
N GLY A 3 9.20 9.31 -18.73
CA GLY A 3 9.59 8.77 -17.43
C GLY A 3 9.58 7.24 -17.45
N GLN A 4 10.33 6.61 -16.55
CA GLN A 4 10.13 5.19 -16.26
C GLN A 4 8.73 4.99 -15.68
N LEU A 5 8.02 3.97 -16.16
CA LEU A 5 6.75 3.53 -15.60
C LEU A 5 7.03 2.86 -14.25
N HIS A 6 6.21 3.14 -13.25
CA HIS A 6 6.21 2.35 -12.01
C HIS A 6 5.27 1.16 -12.15
N LEU A 7 5.68 0.00 -11.65
CA LEU A 7 4.89 -1.23 -11.69
C LEU A 7 4.89 -1.89 -10.33
N ALA A 8 3.69 -2.14 -9.81
CA ALA A 8 3.46 -2.77 -8.52
C ALA A 8 2.43 -3.90 -8.65
N VAL A 9 2.28 -4.69 -7.59
CA VAL A 9 1.22 -5.70 -7.48
C VAL A 9 0.41 -5.55 -6.21
N ALA A 10 -0.91 -5.74 -6.29
CA ALA A 10 -1.76 -5.90 -5.13
C ALA A 10 -2.07 -7.38 -4.94
N LEU A 11 -1.76 -7.92 -3.77
CA LEU A 11 -1.95 -9.33 -3.45
C LEU A 11 -3.04 -9.47 -2.36
N ASP A 12 -3.97 -10.38 -2.60
CA ASP A 12 -4.96 -10.81 -1.61
C ASP A 12 -5.15 -12.33 -1.73
N GLY A 13 -5.27 -13.03 -0.59
CA GLY A 13 -5.45 -14.48 -0.53
C GLY A 13 -4.66 -15.27 -1.58
N TYR A 14 -5.39 -15.99 -2.44
CA TYR A 14 -4.85 -16.69 -3.62
C TYR A 14 -5.00 -15.90 -4.93
N GLY A 15 -5.56 -14.70 -4.89
CA GLY A 15 -5.83 -13.84 -6.04
C GLY A 15 -7.15 -13.08 -5.89
N TRP A 16 -7.36 -12.09 -6.74
CA TRP A 16 -8.52 -11.21 -6.71
C TRP A 16 -9.80 -11.83 -7.30
N HIS A 17 -9.69 -12.97 -8.00
CA HIS A 17 -10.86 -13.73 -8.42
C HIS A 17 -11.50 -14.39 -7.19
N PRO A 18 -12.82 -14.29 -6.96
CA PRO A 18 -13.48 -14.85 -5.77
C PRO A 18 -13.27 -16.36 -5.56
N GLN A 19 -12.94 -17.08 -6.65
CA GLN A 19 -12.64 -18.53 -6.65
C GLN A 19 -11.16 -18.84 -6.95
N ALA A 20 -10.24 -17.89 -6.80
CA ALA A 20 -8.81 -18.09 -7.07
C ALA A 20 -8.21 -19.28 -6.29
N TRP A 21 -8.77 -19.58 -5.11
CA TRP A 21 -8.40 -20.75 -4.31
C TRP A 21 -8.61 -22.07 -5.04
N ARG A 22 -9.68 -22.20 -5.85
CA ARG A 22 -9.97 -23.41 -6.62
C ARG A 22 -8.93 -23.61 -7.71
N ALA A 23 -8.65 -22.55 -8.47
CA ALA A 23 -7.66 -22.59 -9.54
C ALA A 23 -6.26 -22.91 -8.99
N THR A 24 -5.90 -22.29 -7.86
CA THR A 24 -4.61 -22.50 -7.19
C THR A 24 -4.44 -23.93 -6.68
N LEU A 25 -5.43 -24.48 -5.97
CA LEU A 25 -5.33 -25.83 -5.43
C LEU A 25 -5.55 -26.92 -6.50
N ALA A 26 -6.26 -26.61 -7.58
CA ALA A 26 -6.37 -27.52 -8.72
C ALA A 26 -5.06 -27.62 -9.49
N SER A 27 -4.31 -26.51 -9.64
CA SER A 27 -2.99 -26.53 -10.30
C SER A 27 -1.90 -27.12 -9.41
N ASN A 28 -1.93 -26.85 -8.11
CA ASN A 28 -1.00 -27.41 -7.14
C ASN A 28 -1.68 -27.64 -5.77
N PRO A 29 -2.12 -28.87 -5.46
CA PRO A 29 -2.78 -29.21 -4.19
C PRO A 29 -1.92 -28.96 -2.95
N ASP A 30 -0.58 -28.97 -3.09
CA ASP A 30 0.36 -28.76 -2.00
C ASP A 30 0.68 -27.28 -1.75
N THR A 31 0.00 -26.36 -2.48
CA THR A 31 0.17 -24.92 -2.26
C THR A 31 -0.10 -24.57 -0.79
N PRO A 32 0.83 -23.92 -0.07
CA PRO A 32 0.63 -23.60 1.33
C PRO A 32 -0.55 -22.63 1.52
N SER A 33 -1.21 -22.74 2.68
CA SER A 33 -2.30 -21.84 3.10
C SER A 33 -1.94 -20.36 2.95
N VAL A 34 -2.93 -19.52 2.67
CA VAL A 34 -2.81 -18.05 2.71
C VAL A 34 -2.42 -17.48 4.08
N LEU A 35 -2.45 -18.29 5.15
CA LEU A 35 -1.92 -17.93 6.47
C LEU A 35 -0.43 -18.28 6.64
N SER A 36 0.18 -18.92 5.65
CA SER A 36 1.59 -19.31 5.67
C SER A 36 2.48 -18.12 5.35
N GLY A 37 3.39 -17.79 6.27
CA GLY A 37 4.44 -16.80 6.01
C GLY A 37 5.38 -17.20 4.87
N ARG A 38 5.50 -18.50 4.52
CA ARG A 38 6.30 -18.95 3.37
C ARG A 38 5.62 -18.61 2.05
N TYR A 39 4.31 -18.84 1.95
CA TYR A 39 3.54 -18.49 0.75
C TYR A 39 3.70 -17.01 0.39
N TRP A 40 3.54 -16.12 1.36
CA TRP A 40 3.72 -14.69 1.16
C TRP A 40 5.16 -14.29 0.82
N ALA A 41 6.16 -14.94 1.44
CA ALA A 41 7.56 -14.72 1.12
C ALA A 41 7.89 -15.13 -0.32
N ASP A 42 7.34 -16.23 -0.81
CA ASP A 42 7.57 -16.73 -2.18
C ASP A 42 6.93 -15.80 -3.23
N LEU A 43 5.74 -15.25 -2.95
CA LEU A 43 5.12 -14.22 -3.79
C LEU A 43 5.97 -12.94 -3.82
N ALA A 44 6.43 -12.48 -2.66
CA ALA A 44 7.26 -11.28 -2.57
C ALA A 44 8.61 -11.45 -3.28
N ALA A 45 9.26 -12.61 -3.14
CA ALA A 45 10.48 -12.95 -3.86
C ALA A 45 10.24 -12.97 -5.39
N THR A 46 9.07 -13.42 -5.83
CA THR A 46 8.69 -13.41 -7.25
C THR A 46 8.52 -11.99 -7.77
N ALA A 47 7.75 -11.17 -7.06
CA ALA A 47 7.60 -9.75 -7.37
C ALA A 47 8.94 -9.00 -7.39
N GLU A 48 9.84 -9.27 -6.44
CA GLU A 48 11.17 -8.66 -6.37
C GLU A 48 12.07 -9.08 -7.54
N ARG A 49 12.02 -10.36 -7.98
CA ARG A 49 12.74 -10.80 -9.19
C ARG A 49 12.30 -10.04 -10.45
N GLY A 50 11.03 -9.63 -10.50
CA GLY A 50 10.48 -8.79 -11.58
C GLY A 50 10.77 -7.30 -11.45
N LEU A 51 11.58 -6.87 -10.49
CA LEU A 51 11.95 -5.47 -10.27
C LEU A 51 10.75 -4.54 -9.98
N LEU A 52 9.66 -5.09 -9.46
CA LEU A 52 8.47 -4.31 -9.09
C LEU A 52 8.78 -3.30 -8.00
N ASP A 53 8.16 -2.13 -8.05
CA ASP A 53 8.38 -1.03 -7.10
C ASP A 53 8.01 -1.44 -5.68
N PHE A 54 6.82 -2.02 -5.54
CA PHE A 54 6.26 -2.48 -4.28
C PHE A 54 5.19 -3.55 -4.51
N LEU A 55 4.87 -4.28 -3.44
CA LEU A 55 3.65 -5.05 -3.32
C LEU A 55 2.75 -4.45 -2.25
N THR A 56 1.44 -4.56 -2.45
CA THR A 56 0.47 -4.29 -1.39
C THR A 56 -0.17 -5.59 -0.92
N ILE A 57 -0.41 -5.70 0.38
CA ILE A 57 -1.14 -6.82 0.99
C ILE A 57 -2.49 -6.27 1.41
N ASP A 58 -3.57 -6.72 0.77
CA ASP A 58 -4.90 -6.19 1.09
C ASP A 58 -5.30 -6.55 2.53
N ASP A 59 -6.19 -5.76 3.12
CA ASP A 59 -6.74 -5.97 4.45
C ASP A 59 -8.14 -5.42 4.59
N THR A 60 -8.96 -6.13 5.38
CA THR A 60 -10.34 -5.83 5.68
C THR A 60 -10.68 -6.46 7.04
N LEU A 61 -11.69 -5.93 7.74
CA LEU A 61 -12.18 -6.54 8.99
C LEU A 61 -13.13 -7.73 8.73
N MET A 62 -13.26 -8.17 7.48
CA MET A 62 -14.11 -9.26 7.03
C MET A 62 -13.29 -10.53 6.73
N PRO A 63 -13.84 -11.73 6.97
CA PRO A 63 -13.14 -12.98 6.72
C PRO A 63 -13.03 -13.36 5.24
N GLN A 64 -13.73 -12.68 4.33
CA GLN A 64 -13.75 -12.96 2.89
C GLN A 64 -13.61 -11.66 2.08
N ILE A 65 -13.11 -11.80 0.85
CA ILE A 65 -13.02 -10.70 -0.13
C ILE A 65 -14.41 -10.08 -0.36
N GLY A 66 -14.46 -8.74 -0.37
CA GLY A 66 -15.65 -7.95 -0.62
C GLY A 66 -16.14 -7.18 0.61
N ARG A 67 -17.39 -6.73 0.56
CA ARG A 67 -18.03 -5.88 1.59
C ARG A 67 -19.32 -6.47 2.15
N GLY A 68 -19.58 -7.76 1.90
CA GLY A 68 -20.80 -8.45 2.32
C GLY A 68 -20.63 -9.13 3.68
N GLU A 69 -21.61 -8.95 4.57
CA GLU A 69 -21.69 -9.65 5.86
C GLU A 69 -21.81 -11.18 5.70
N ARG A 70 -22.50 -11.63 4.65
CA ARG A 70 -22.76 -13.04 4.42
C ARG A 70 -21.48 -13.78 4.01
N ILE A 71 -21.11 -14.78 4.81
CA ILE A 71 -20.05 -15.73 4.49
C ILE A 71 -20.56 -16.74 3.46
N HIS A 72 -19.86 -16.87 2.33
CA HIS A 72 -20.17 -17.81 1.26
C HIS A 72 -19.20 -19.00 1.30
N PRO A 73 -19.69 -20.26 1.38
CA PRO A 73 -18.82 -21.43 1.51
C PRO A 73 -17.94 -21.71 0.28
N GLU A 74 -18.26 -21.11 -0.87
CA GLU A 74 -17.52 -21.26 -2.13
C GLU A 74 -16.36 -20.26 -2.28
N ARG A 75 -16.22 -19.31 -1.36
CA ARG A 75 -15.15 -18.30 -1.37
C ARG A 75 -14.11 -18.61 -0.32
N LEU A 76 -12.87 -18.21 -0.60
CA LEU A 76 -11.79 -18.27 0.38
C LEU A 76 -12.22 -17.52 1.65
N ALA A 77 -12.07 -18.17 2.80
CA ALA A 77 -12.35 -17.59 4.11
C ALA A 77 -11.12 -17.71 5.02
N GLY A 78 -10.92 -16.68 5.84
CA GLY A 78 -9.76 -16.56 6.72
C GLY A 78 -8.64 -15.77 6.04
N ARG A 79 -8.12 -14.78 6.76
CA ARG A 79 -7.06 -13.89 6.30
C ARG A 79 -6.13 -13.53 7.45
N GLY A 80 -4.87 -13.29 7.12
CA GLY A 80 -3.88 -12.78 8.06
C GLY A 80 -3.94 -11.26 8.15
N ASP A 81 -3.41 -10.71 9.24
CA ASP A 81 -3.15 -9.27 9.37
C ASP A 81 -2.03 -8.86 8.41
N ALA A 82 -2.32 -7.90 7.53
CA ALA A 82 -1.42 -7.48 6.46
C ALA A 82 -0.10 -6.90 6.99
N ALA A 83 -0.13 -6.17 8.11
CA ALA A 83 1.08 -5.58 8.68
C ALA A 83 2.01 -6.66 9.27
N LEU A 84 1.45 -7.68 9.92
CA LEU A 84 2.21 -8.83 10.42
C LEU A 84 2.76 -9.68 9.26
N VAL A 85 2.00 -9.85 8.18
CA VAL A 85 2.50 -10.51 6.96
C VAL A 85 3.65 -9.70 6.34
N ALA A 86 3.51 -8.38 6.20
CA ALA A 86 4.57 -7.51 5.70
C ALA A 86 5.85 -7.62 6.56
N ALA A 87 5.72 -7.62 7.89
CA ALA A 87 6.84 -7.79 8.81
C ALA A 87 7.54 -9.16 8.65
N ARG A 88 6.79 -10.21 8.28
CA ARG A 88 7.37 -11.53 7.97
C ARG A 88 8.15 -11.53 6.66
N ILE A 89 7.73 -10.75 5.66
CA ILE A 89 8.36 -10.67 4.32
C ILE A 89 9.60 -9.76 4.33
N ALA A 90 9.59 -8.68 5.11
CA ALA A 90 10.64 -7.68 5.16
C ALA A 90 12.07 -8.25 5.22
N PRO A 91 12.43 -9.16 6.14
CA PRO A 91 13.81 -9.66 6.26
C PRO A 91 14.22 -10.67 5.18
N VAL A 92 13.28 -11.18 4.38
CA VAL A 92 13.56 -12.17 3.32
C VAL A 92 13.52 -11.57 1.91
N THR A 93 13.36 -10.25 1.83
CA THR A 93 13.43 -9.44 0.60
C THR A 93 14.47 -8.33 0.78
N ARG A 94 14.95 -7.73 -0.31
CA ARG A 94 16.04 -6.74 -0.27
C ARG A 94 15.63 -5.35 -0.74
N HIS A 95 14.82 -5.27 -1.78
CA HIS A 95 14.53 -4.03 -2.49
C HIS A 95 13.04 -3.72 -2.55
N ILE A 96 12.15 -4.71 -2.75
CA ILE A 96 10.73 -4.45 -3.01
C ILE A 96 10.05 -3.68 -1.85
N GLY A 97 9.26 -2.66 -2.16
CA GLY A 97 8.45 -1.96 -1.17
C GLY A 97 7.32 -2.82 -0.60
N LEU A 98 6.96 -2.59 0.66
CA LEU A 98 5.94 -3.35 1.38
C LEU A 98 4.87 -2.40 1.91
N ILE A 99 3.68 -2.41 1.29
CA ILE A 99 2.56 -1.52 1.65
C ILE A 99 1.38 -2.37 2.14
N PRO A 100 1.33 -2.75 3.43
CA PRO A 100 0.13 -3.34 4.00
C PRO A 100 -1.03 -2.35 4.02
N VAL A 101 -2.23 -2.85 3.74
CA VAL A 101 -3.47 -2.13 4.05
C VAL A 101 -3.74 -2.25 5.54
N ALA A 102 -4.16 -1.17 6.18
CA ALA A 102 -4.70 -1.24 7.54
C ALA A 102 -5.93 -0.35 7.69
N THR A 103 -6.99 -0.91 8.27
CA THR A 103 -8.24 -0.19 8.51
C THR A 103 -8.06 0.86 9.59
N VAL A 104 -8.41 2.11 9.28
CA VAL A 104 -8.26 3.27 10.19
C VAL A 104 -9.54 3.61 10.94
N THR A 105 -10.69 3.23 10.39
CA THR A 105 -11.94 3.32 11.13
C THR A 105 -11.92 2.25 12.21
N HIS A 106 -12.37 2.59 13.42
CA HIS A 106 -12.45 1.68 14.58
C HIS A 106 -11.11 1.28 15.25
N THR A 107 -9.96 1.73 14.73
CA THR A 107 -8.64 1.42 15.32
C THR A 107 -7.98 2.67 15.90
N GLU A 108 -6.91 2.48 16.68
CA GLU A 108 -6.19 3.59 17.31
C GLU A 108 -4.91 3.94 16.55
N PRO A 109 -4.68 5.23 16.20
CA PRO A 109 -3.56 5.66 15.34
C PRO A 109 -2.18 5.35 15.91
N PHE A 110 -2.04 5.33 17.23
CA PHE A 110 -0.77 4.99 17.88
C PHE A 110 -0.31 3.56 17.53
N HIS A 111 -1.23 2.61 17.39
CA HIS A 111 -0.89 1.21 17.10
C HIS A 111 -0.44 1.01 15.65
N VAL A 112 -1.13 1.64 14.70
CA VAL A 112 -0.74 1.60 13.29
C VAL A 112 0.58 2.35 13.09
N SER A 113 0.75 3.52 13.70
CA SER A 113 1.99 4.30 13.62
C SER A 113 3.22 3.48 14.02
N LYS A 114 3.19 2.85 15.22
CA LYS A 114 4.33 2.04 15.68
C LYS A 114 4.55 0.79 14.81
N SER A 115 3.48 0.20 14.27
CA SER A 115 3.56 -1.01 13.45
C SER A 115 4.26 -0.72 12.13
N VAL A 116 3.82 0.33 11.43
CA VAL A 116 4.39 0.75 10.14
C VAL A 116 5.80 1.32 10.33
N ALA A 117 6.06 2.10 11.39
CA ALA A 117 7.43 2.57 11.69
C ALA A 117 8.38 1.39 11.95
N THR A 118 7.93 0.36 12.68
CA THR A 118 8.72 -0.85 12.91
C THR A 118 8.96 -1.59 11.61
N LEU A 119 7.94 -1.72 10.74
CA LEU A 119 8.09 -2.30 9.41
C LEU A 119 9.16 -1.57 8.60
N ASP A 120 9.21 -0.23 8.69
CA ASP A 120 10.19 0.56 7.97
C ASP A 120 11.62 0.31 8.44
N TYR A 121 11.83 0.18 9.75
CA TYR A 121 13.12 -0.22 10.31
C TYR A 121 13.55 -1.61 9.87
N VAL A 122 12.69 -2.63 10.00
CA VAL A 122 13.06 -4.01 9.66
C VAL A 122 13.21 -4.23 8.16
N SER A 123 12.59 -3.37 7.34
CA SER A 123 12.71 -3.39 5.89
C SER A 123 13.79 -2.47 5.35
N HIS A 124 14.44 -1.64 6.19
CA HIS A 124 15.44 -0.65 5.79
C HIS A 124 14.88 0.44 4.85
N GLY A 125 13.79 1.10 5.26
CA GLY A 125 13.22 2.23 4.51
C GLY A 125 12.34 1.81 3.32
N ARG A 126 11.76 0.61 3.36
CA ARG A 126 10.92 0.07 2.28
C ARG A 126 9.43 -0.02 2.65
N ALA A 127 9.02 0.50 3.81
CA ALA A 127 7.63 0.42 4.20
C ALA A 127 6.77 1.48 3.50
N GLY A 128 5.52 1.12 3.27
CA GLY A 128 4.44 2.08 3.13
C GLY A 128 3.24 1.62 3.91
N TRP A 129 2.14 2.31 3.75
CA TRP A 129 0.87 1.98 4.37
C TRP A 129 -0.29 2.54 3.54
N GLN A 130 -1.32 1.72 3.34
CA GLN A 130 -2.57 2.16 2.74
C GLN A 130 -3.66 2.22 3.83
N PRO A 131 -4.07 3.42 4.29
CA PRO A 131 -5.21 3.58 5.18
C PRO A 131 -6.47 3.13 4.47
N ARG A 132 -7.26 2.24 5.11
CA ARG A 132 -8.57 1.83 4.63
C ARG A 132 -9.67 2.42 5.50
N VAL A 133 -10.57 3.15 4.86
CA VAL A 133 -11.79 3.62 5.50
C VAL A 133 -12.86 2.53 5.41
N SER A 134 -13.30 2.04 6.57
CA SER A 134 -14.42 1.10 6.68
C SER A 134 -15.72 1.90 6.83
N VAL A 135 -16.65 1.72 5.90
CA VAL A 135 -17.90 2.48 5.82
C VAL A 135 -19.13 1.63 6.15
N THR A 136 -18.96 0.35 6.44
CA THR A 136 -20.08 -0.58 6.57
C THR A 136 -20.58 -0.68 8.01
N ALA A 137 -21.90 -0.73 8.19
CA ALA A 137 -22.51 -0.88 9.52
C ALA A 137 -22.11 -2.21 10.19
N HIS A 138 -21.87 -3.26 9.40
CA HIS A 138 -21.45 -4.55 9.92
C HIS A 138 -20.01 -4.51 10.47
N GLU A 139 -19.04 -3.92 9.75
CA GLU A 139 -17.68 -3.74 10.29
C GLU A 139 -17.69 -2.87 11.55
N ALA A 140 -18.55 -1.85 11.61
CA ALA A 140 -18.72 -1.03 12.81
C ALA A 140 -19.25 -1.81 14.02
N ALA A 141 -20.17 -2.77 13.79
CA ALA A 141 -20.73 -3.63 14.82
C ALA A 141 -19.69 -4.55 15.46
N LEU A 142 -18.61 -4.92 14.74
CA LEU A 142 -17.49 -5.70 15.29
C LEU A 142 -16.79 -5.01 16.46
N PHE A 143 -16.87 -3.68 16.52
CA PHE A 143 -16.26 -2.83 17.55
C PHE A 143 -17.29 -2.22 18.51
N GLY A 144 -18.56 -2.63 18.39
CA GLY A 144 -19.66 -2.06 19.18
C GLY A 144 -19.94 -0.58 18.90
N ARG A 145 -19.47 -0.04 17.76
CA ARG A 145 -19.81 1.34 17.34
C ARG A 145 -21.25 1.39 16.81
N GLY A 146 -21.93 2.50 17.05
CA GLY A 146 -23.28 2.78 16.53
C GLY A 146 -23.28 3.09 15.03
N SER A 147 -24.33 3.78 14.57
CA SER A 147 -24.43 4.21 13.16
C SER A 147 -23.22 5.07 12.78
N VAL A 148 -22.51 4.65 11.73
CA VAL A 148 -21.39 5.39 11.17
C VAL A 148 -21.93 6.49 10.26
N ASN A 149 -21.44 7.72 10.41
CA ASN A 149 -21.74 8.80 9.47
C ASN A 149 -20.68 8.78 8.35
N PRO A 150 -21.04 8.39 7.10
CA PRO A 150 -20.08 8.31 6.01
C PRO A 150 -19.37 9.63 5.71
N ASP A 151 -20.04 10.77 5.95
CA ASP A 151 -19.51 12.10 5.67
C ASP A 151 -18.36 12.47 6.63
N GLU A 152 -18.30 11.86 7.81
CA GLU A 152 -17.26 12.14 8.80
C GLU A 152 -16.06 11.19 8.68
N LEU A 153 -16.22 10.04 8.04
CA LEU A 153 -15.20 8.99 8.01
C LEU A 153 -13.89 9.41 7.34
N PHE A 154 -13.96 10.18 6.25
CA PHE A 154 -12.76 10.70 5.60
C PHE A 154 -12.09 11.79 6.45
N SER A 155 -12.85 12.57 7.21
CA SER A 155 -12.29 13.53 8.17
C SER A 155 -11.62 12.83 9.36
N GLU A 156 -12.21 11.74 9.88
CA GLU A 156 -11.59 10.88 10.90
C GLU A 156 -10.30 10.26 10.36
N ALA A 157 -10.31 9.76 9.13
CA ALA A 157 -9.13 9.21 8.48
C ALA A 157 -8.03 10.25 8.26
N ALA A 158 -8.38 11.51 7.93
CA ALA A 158 -7.41 12.59 7.80
C ALA A 158 -6.74 12.92 9.13
N ASP A 159 -7.52 13.08 10.22
CA ASP A 159 -6.96 13.25 11.58
C ASP A 159 -6.05 12.06 11.95
N TYR A 160 -6.45 10.83 11.57
CA TYR A 160 -5.67 9.62 11.82
C TYR A 160 -4.30 9.66 11.14
N VAL A 161 -4.27 9.97 9.84
CA VAL A 161 -3.01 10.06 9.07
C VAL A 161 -2.13 11.16 9.65
N GLU A 162 -2.69 12.31 10.04
CA GLU A 162 -1.93 13.40 10.64
C GLU A 162 -1.32 12.99 11.99
N VAL A 163 -2.08 12.31 12.85
CA VAL A 163 -1.53 11.74 14.10
C VAL A 163 -0.37 10.80 13.80
N VAL A 164 -0.53 9.90 12.84
CA VAL A 164 0.51 8.92 12.47
C VAL A 164 1.77 9.61 11.97
N ARG A 165 1.64 10.59 11.07
CA ARG A 165 2.77 11.39 10.54
C ARG A 165 3.46 12.19 11.65
N THR A 166 2.69 12.81 12.55
CA THR A 166 3.25 13.55 13.68
C THR A 166 4.00 12.64 14.64
N LEU A 167 3.49 11.43 14.90
CA LEU A 167 4.19 10.42 15.69
C LEU A 167 5.52 10.01 15.04
N TRP A 168 5.59 9.83 13.72
CA TRP A 168 6.84 9.53 13.02
C TRP A 168 7.87 10.66 13.09
N ASP A 169 7.42 11.91 13.28
CA ASP A 169 8.29 13.07 13.47
C ASP A 169 8.65 13.33 14.95
N SER A 170 8.01 12.67 15.91
CA SER A 170 8.23 12.92 17.35
C SER A 170 9.66 12.66 17.84
N TRP A 171 10.49 12.03 17.01
CA TRP A 171 11.93 11.91 17.17
C TRP A 171 12.58 12.63 15.99
N GLU A 172 13.45 13.61 16.24
CA GLU A 172 14.27 14.17 15.16
C GLU A 172 15.32 13.17 14.67
N ASP A 173 15.89 13.45 13.50
CA ASP A 173 17.08 12.76 13.02
C ASP A 173 18.21 12.87 14.05
N ASP A 174 18.94 11.77 14.25
CA ASP A 174 20.01 11.62 15.24
C ASP A 174 19.59 11.84 16.71
N ALA A 175 18.29 11.70 17.05
CA ALA A 175 17.84 11.76 18.45
C ALA A 175 18.44 10.64 19.33
N VAL A 176 18.86 9.52 18.73
CA VAL A 176 19.53 8.40 19.42
C VAL A 176 21.05 8.57 19.31
N ILE A 177 21.68 9.14 20.34
CA ILE A 177 23.11 9.51 20.35
C ILE A 177 24.05 8.42 20.89
N ARG A 178 23.55 7.51 21.74
CA ARG A 178 24.31 6.37 22.31
C ARG A 178 25.69 6.75 22.90
N ASP A 179 25.76 7.86 23.60
CA ASP A 179 26.99 8.38 24.19
C ASP A 179 27.36 7.62 25.47
N VAL A 180 28.36 6.74 25.36
CA VAL A 180 28.89 5.92 26.46
C VAL A 180 29.65 6.77 27.48
N ALA A 181 30.33 7.84 27.05
CA ALA A 181 31.14 8.68 27.94
C ALA A 181 30.26 9.48 28.91
N THR A 182 29.11 9.97 28.44
CA THR A 182 28.14 10.70 29.28
C THR A 182 27.04 9.81 29.85
N GLY A 183 26.92 8.56 29.38
CA GLY A 183 25.84 7.63 29.76
C GLY A 183 24.47 7.99 29.16
N ARG A 184 24.41 8.87 28.16
CA ARG A 184 23.17 9.33 27.52
C ARG A 184 22.87 8.50 26.27
N TYR A 185 21.71 7.83 26.24
CA TYR A 185 21.28 7.11 25.04
C TYR A 185 20.60 8.03 24.01
N ILE A 186 19.88 9.06 24.48
CA ILE A 186 19.09 9.98 23.66
C ILE A 186 19.50 11.45 23.88
N ASP A 187 19.29 12.26 22.86
CA ASP A 187 19.16 13.69 23.00
C ASP A 187 17.70 14.07 23.27
N ARG A 188 17.43 14.53 24.49
CA ARG A 188 16.05 14.82 24.94
C ARG A 188 15.45 16.04 24.25
N GLU A 189 16.28 16.95 23.75
CA GLU A 189 15.82 18.18 23.07
C GLU A 189 15.33 17.86 21.64
N LYS A 190 15.63 16.66 21.14
CA LYS A 190 15.21 16.11 19.84
C LYS A 190 14.00 15.17 19.94
N LEU A 191 13.30 15.20 21.08
CA LEU A 191 12.15 14.36 21.41
C LEU A 191 10.95 15.23 21.72
N HIS A 192 9.86 15.00 21.00
CA HIS A 192 8.71 15.89 20.97
C HIS A 192 7.43 15.16 21.33
N TYR A 193 6.70 15.65 22.33
CA TYR A 193 5.29 15.29 22.47
C TYR A 193 4.53 15.84 21.26
N ILE A 194 3.62 15.03 20.72
CA ILE A 194 2.84 15.47 19.56
C ILE A 194 1.64 16.33 19.99
N ASP A 195 1.16 16.11 21.23
CA ASP A 195 0.03 16.81 21.85
C ASP A 195 -1.14 17.11 20.89
N PHE A 196 -1.42 16.16 19.99
CA PHE A 196 -2.42 16.29 18.95
C PHE A 196 -3.82 16.33 19.57
N LYS A 197 -4.61 17.33 19.20
CA LYS A 197 -6.01 17.51 19.59
C LYS A 197 -6.84 17.85 18.36
N GLY A 198 -7.36 16.82 17.70
CA GLY A 198 -8.27 16.95 16.56
C GLY A 198 -9.72 16.82 16.98
N LYS A 199 -10.61 16.74 15.98
CA LYS A 199 -12.03 16.48 16.23
C LYS A 199 -12.24 15.06 16.75
N HIS A 200 -11.47 14.12 16.22
CA HIS A 200 -11.69 12.68 16.45
C HIS A 200 -10.70 12.07 17.45
N PHE A 201 -9.47 12.58 17.50
CA PHE A 201 -8.40 12.01 18.32
C PHE A 201 -7.74 13.04 19.25
N SER A 202 -7.31 12.56 20.41
CA SER A 202 -6.46 13.28 21.36
C SER A 202 -5.30 12.37 21.74
N VAL A 203 -4.11 12.64 21.21
CA VAL A 203 -2.94 11.74 21.34
C VAL A 203 -1.74 12.55 21.83
N LYS A 204 -1.15 12.10 22.95
CA LYS A 204 -0.06 12.80 23.62
C LYS A 204 1.31 12.58 22.94
N GLY A 205 1.61 11.35 22.54
CA GLY A 205 2.97 10.96 22.13
C GLY A 205 3.98 10.98 23.29
N PRO A 206 5.30 10.99 23.01
CA PRO A 206 5.91 10.76 21.69
C PRO A 206 5.64 9.34 21.17
N SER A 207 6.08 9.05 19.95
CA SER A 207 6.17 7.67 19.47
C SER A 207 7.12 6.84 20.35
N ILE A 208 6.90 5.53 20.42
CA ILE A 208 7.85 4.58 21.03
C ILE A 208 8.89 4.06 20.04
N THR A 209 8.65 4.23 18.74
CA THR A 209 9.58 3.89 17.67
C THR A 209 10.23 5.18 17.16
N PRO A 210 11.56 5.25 17.02
CA PRO A 210 12.22 6.44 16.48
C PRO A 210 11.80 6.75 15.04
N ARG A 211 12.29 7.86 14.50
CA ARG A 211 12.01 8.30 13.13
C ARG A 211 12.29 7.18 12.12
N PRO A 212 11.34 6.83 11.24
CA PRO A 212 11.53 5.80 10.22
C PRO A 212 12.72 6.10 9.27
N PRO A 213 13.47 5.08 8.78
CA PRO A 213 14.65 5.28 7.93
C PRO A 213 14.47 6.15 6.68
N GLN A 214 13.29 6.16 6.07
CA GLN A 214 13.00 7.04 4.92
C GLN A 214 12.33 8.37 5.33
N GLY A 215 12.48 8.77 6.60
CA GLY A 215 11.85 9.93 7.23
C GLY A 215 10.40 9.64 7.65
N GLN A 216 9.54 9.35 6.68
CA GLN A 216 8.17 8.86 6.91
C GLN A 216 7.84 7.78 5.88
N PRO A 217 7.26 6.63 6.28
CA PRO A 217 6.77 5.62 5.36
C PRO A 217 5.78 6.20 4.34
N VAL A 218 5.77 5.64 3.13
CA VAL A 218 4.90 6.09 2.05
C VAL A 218 3.44 5.86 2.43
N VAL A 219 2.61 6.90 2.39
CA VAL A 219 1.16 6.80 2.59
C VAL A 219 0.47 6.69 1.24
N ALA A 220 -0.30 5.63 1.03
CA ALA A 220 -1.04 5.38 -0.20
C ALA A 220 -2.55 5.51 0.04
N ALA A 221 -3.33 5.96 -0.94
CA ALA A 221 -4.79 5.96 -0.86
C ALA A 221 -5.41 5.19 -2.03
N LEU A 222 -6.45 4.40 -1.79
CA LEU A 222 -7.30 3.86 -2.86
C LEU A 222 -8.52 4.77 -3.01
N ALA A 223 -8.68 5.37 -4.18
CA ALA A 223 -9.73 6.36 -4.44
C ALA A 223 -10.54 6.03 -5.69
N HIS A 224 -11.86 6.14 -5.56
CA HIS A 224 -12.84 5.78 -6.59
C HIS A 224 -14.02 6.78 -6.67
N ALA A 225 -13.96 7.89 -5.92
CA ALA A 225 -15.00 8.91 -5.85
C ALA A 225 -14.47 10.20 -5.19
N GLY A 226 -15.14 11.32 -5.43
CA GLY A 226 -14.78 12.67 -4.93
C GLY A 226 -14.19 12.74 -3.52
N PRO A 227 -14.90 12.32 -2.45
CA PRO A 227 -14.37 12.39 -1.09
C PRO A 227 -13.08 11.58 -0.87
N ALA A 228 -12.90 10.47 -1.61
CA ALA A 228 -11.68 9.68 -1.55
C ALA A 228 -10.53 10.35 -2.33
N TYR A 229 -10.82 11.08 -3.41
CA TYR A 229 -9.84 11.88 -4.14
C TYR A 229 -9.36 13.07 -3.30
N GLU A 230 -10.27 13.78 -2.63
CA GLU A 230 -9.94 14.86 -1.70
C GLU A 230 -9.06 14.36 -0.54
N PHE A 231 -9.43 13.22 0.06
CA PHE A 231 -8.61 12.58 1.09
C PHE A 231 -7.22 12.21 0.58
N ALA A 232 -7.13 11.62 -0.62
CA ALA A 232 -5.85 11.25 -1.23
C ALA A 232 -4.96 12.48 -1.47
N ALA A 233 -5.51 13.55 -2.03
CA ALA A 233 -4.79 14.79 -2.29
C ALA A 233 -4.26 15.44 -1.01
N ALA A 234 -5.01 15.38 0.09
CA ALA A 234 -4.63 16.00 1.36
C ALA A 234 -3.65 15.14 2.19
N SER A 235 -3.75 13.81 2.11
CA SER A 235 -3.14 12.91 3.11
C SER A 235 -2.14 11.89 2.56
N ALA A 236 -2.12 11.64 1.25
CA ALA A 236 -1.32 10.56 0.65
C ALA A 236 -0.12 11.09 -0.15
N ASP A 237 0.90 10.23 -0.28
CA ASP A 237 2.04 10.42 -1.18
C ASP A 237 1.77 9.78 -2.56
N LEU A 238 0.92 8.75 -2.61
CA LEU A 238 0.46 8.14 -3.86
C LEU A 238 -1.02 7.74 -3.80
N VAL A 239 -1.68 7.67 -4.96
CA VAL A 239 -3.08 7.25 -5.10
C VAL A 239 -3.21 6.12 -6.10
N PHE A 240 -4.00 5.12 -5.73
CA PHE A 240 -4.50 4.07 -6.60
C PHE A 240 -5.87 4.51 -7.11
N ILE A 241 -5.96 4.76 -8.41
CA ILE A 241 -7.22 5.03 -9.12
C ILE A 241 -7.73 3.75 -9.77
N THR A 242 -9.04 3.68 -10.01
CA THR A 242 -9.68 2.52 -10.66
C THR A 242 -10.39 2.93 -11.96
N PRO A 243 -9.65 3.20 -13.06
CA PRO A 243 -10.25 3.50 -14.35
C PRO A 243 -11.07 2.30 -14.85
N SER A 244 -12.23 2.56 -15.44
CA SER A 244 -13.03 1.51 -16.11
C SER A 244 -12.56 1.25 -17.54
N ASP A 245 -11.88 2.24 -18.15
CA ASP A 245 -11.33 2.22 -19.50
C ASP A 245 -10.36 3.41 -19.70
N THR A 246 -9.68 3.49 -20.84
CA THR A 246 -8.81 4.62 -21.18
C THR A 246 -9.52 5.97 -21.18
N ALA A 247 -10.81 6.04 -21.57
CA ALA A 247 -11.54 7.31 -21.62
C ALA A 247 -11.78 7.91 -20.23
N SER A 248 -12.00 7.05 -19.23
CA SER A 248 -12.23 7.43 -17.83
C SER A 248 -11.00 8.03 -17.14
N VAL A 249 -9.78 7.71 -17.61
CA VAL A 249 -8.51 8.17 -17.00
C VAL A 249 -8.45 9.69 -16.89
N ARG A 250 -8.79 10.43 -17.97
CA ARG A 250 -8.70 11.90 -17.95
C ARG A 250 -9.66 12.52 -16.93
N GLY A 251 -10.90 12.03 -16.86
CA GLY A 251 -11.87 12.53 -15.89
C GLY A 251 -11.41 12.32 -14.45
N ILE A 252 -10.81 11.16 -14.16
CA ILE A 252 -10.25 10.86 -12.84
C ILE A 252 -9.06 11.79 -12.51
N LEU A 253 -8.16 12.03 -13.48
CA LEU A 253 -7.02 12.93 -13.29
C LEU A 253 -7.45 14.38 -13.07
N ASP A 254 -8.51 14.83 -13.74
CA ASP A 254 -9.08 16.17 -13.56
C ASP A 254 -9.68 16.34 -12.15
N GLU A 255 -10.28 15.30 -11.58
CA GLU A 255 -10.80 15.31 -10.20
C GLU A 255 -9.70 15.30 -9.12
N LEU A 256 -8.51 14.75 -9.42
CA LEU A 256 -7.39 14.67 -8.48
C LEU A 256 -6.58 15.98 -8.34
N ALA A 257 -6.78 16.96 -9.23
CA ALA A 257 -5.83 18.05 -9.43
C ALA A 257 -5.69 19.03 -8.24
N ASP A 258 -4.63 18.88 -7.42
CA ASP A 258 -3.91 19.99 -6.76
C ASP A 258 -2.58 19.62 -6.02
N GLY A 259 -1.88 18.51 -6.35
CA GLY A 259 -0.73 18.08 -5.52
C GLY A 259 0.35 17.23 -6.18
N GLN A 260 1.47 17.02 -5.47
CA GLN A 260 2.60 16.16 -5.86
C GLN A 260 2.30 14.64 -5.75
N LEU A 261 1.03 14.27 -5.87
CA LEU A 261 0.53 12.92 -5.65
C LEU A 261 0.94 12.00 -6.81
N LYS A 262 1.59 10.88 -6.49
CA LYS A 262 1.92 9.86 -7.51
C LYS A 262 0.68 9.04 -7.87
N VAL A 263 0.35 8.96 -9.15
CA VAL A 263 -0.89 8.30 -9.62
C VAL A 263 -0.60 6.92 -10.18
N PHE A 264 -1.22 5.90 -9.59
CA PHE A 264 -1.16 4.51 -10.04
C PHE A 264 -2.53 4.04 -10.46
N ALA A 265 -2.64 3.39 -11.62
CA ALA A 265 -3.88 2.76 -12.04
C ALA A 265 -3.94 1.30 -11.57
N ASP A 266 -5.04 0.94 -10.91
CA ASP A 266 -5.33 -0.44 -10.53
C ASP A 266 -5.99 -1.18 -11.68
N VAL A 267 -5.44 -2.36 -12.01
CA VAL A 267 -5.98 -3.24 -13.06
C VAL A 267 -5.96 -4.67 -12.55
N VAL A 268 -7.11 -5.33 -12.56
CA VAL A 268 -7.17 -6.78 -12.39
C VAL A 268 -6.73 -7.43 -13.68
N VAL A 269 -5.76 -8.35 -13.59
CA VAL A 269 -5.22 -9.04 -14.77
C VAL A 269 -5.46 -10.53 -14.67
N SER A 270 -5.99 -11.12 -15.74
CA SER A 270 -6.07 -12.56 -15.91
C SER A 270 -5.53 -12.97 -17.28
N PHE A 271 -4.44 -13.74 -17.29
CA PHE A 271 -3.85 -14.29 -18.51
C PHE A 271 -4.40 -15.69 -18.86
N GLN A 272 -5.24 -16.26 -17.98
CA GLN A 272 -5.92 -17.54 -18.20
C GLN A 272 -7.42 -17.37 -18.53
N GLY A 273 -7.87 -16.13 -18.80
CA GLY A 273 -9.25 -15.85 -19.24
C GLY A 273 -10.31 -15.87 -18.12
N GLN A 274 -9.90 -15.76 -16.85
CA GLN A 274 -10.81 -15.62 -15.72
C GLN A 274 -11.18 -14.14 -15.51
N SER A 275 -12.03 -13.59 -16.36
CA SER A 275 -12.45 -12.17 -16.30
C SER A 275 -13.93 -11.92 -16.04
N ASP A 276 -14.77 -12.96 -16.05
CA ASP A 276 -16.22 -12.80 -15.86
C ASP A 276 -16.60 -12.68 -14.37
N TYR A 277 -16.17 -11.58 -13.74
CA TYR A 277 -16.57 -11.21 -12.39
C TYR A 277 -16.49 -9.70 -12.18
N ARG A 278 -17.17 -9.22 -11.13
CA ARG A 278 -17.17 -7.79 -10.78
C ARG A 278 -15.97 -7.45 -9.90
N SER A 279 -15.24 -6.41 -10.29
CA SER A 279 -14.24 -5.73 -9.48
C SER A 279 -14.52 -4.22 -9.48
N ASP A 280 -13.99 -3.52 -8.49
CA ASP A 280 -13.89 -2.07 -8.45
C ASP A 280 -12.89 -1.52 -9.48
N ALA A 281 -11.93 -2.32 -9.92
CA ALA A 281 -10.97 -2.00 -10.97
C ALA A 281 -11.35 -2.66 -12.32
N LEU A 282 -10.80 -2.15 -13.42
CA LEU A 282 -10.88 -2.79 -14.74
C LEU A 282 -10.40 -4.25 -14.63
N VAL A 283 -11.27 -5.18 -15.02
CA VAL A 283 -10.91 -6.59 -15.19
C VAL A 283 -10.43 -6.79 -16.62
N TRP A 284 -9.13 -6.84 -16.78
CA TRP A 284 -8.46 -7.05 -18.04
C TRP A 284 -8.22 -8.55 -18.26
N ALA A 285 -8.46 -9.03 -19.49
CA ALA A 285 -8.01 -10.33 -19.99
C ALA A 285 -7.56 -10.19 -21.46
N GLY A 286 -6.44 -10.82 -21.80
CA GLY A 286 -5.78 -10.70 -23.11
C GLY A 286 -4.33 -11.20 -23.05
N THR A 287 -3.45 -10.62 -23.89
CA THR A 287 -2.02 -10.93 -23.93
C THR A 287 -1.14 -9.92 -23.16
N PRO A 288 0.06 -10.32 -22.69
CA PRO A 288 1.01 -9.39 -22.05
C PRO A 288 1.35 -8.16 -22.89
N THR A 289 1.44 -8.30 -24.22
CA THR A 289 1.68 -7.18 -25.15
C THR A 289 0.55 -6.16 -25.13
N GLU A 290 -0.71 -6.62 -25.20
CA GLU A 290 -1.88 -5.74 -25.14
C GLU A 290 -1.98 -5.02 -23.79
N LEU A 291 -1.61 -5.70 -22.69
CA LEU A 291 -1.53 -5.05 -21.39
C LEU A 291 -0.46 -3.94 -21.38
N VAL A 292 0.73 -4.20 -21.91
CA VAL A 292 1.80 -3.18 -22.00
C VAL A 292 1.34 -1.98 -22.82
N ASP A 293 0.68 -2.19 -23.95
CA ASP A 293 0.15 -1.10 -24.77
C ASP A 293 -0.84 -0.22 -23.99
N LEU A 294 -1.74 -0.83 -23.21
CA LEU A 294 -2.67 -0.13 -22.32
C LEU A 294 -1.93 0.68 -21.25
N LEU A 295 -0.95 0.08 -20.57
CA LEU A 295 -0.20 0.76 -19.52
C LEU A 295 0.58 1.96 -20.06
N LEU A 296 1.19 1.83 -21.24
CA LEU A 296 1.91 2.92 -21.91
C LEU A 296 0.95 3.99 -22.44
N GLU A 297 -0.27 3.63 -22.83
CA GLU A 297 -1.32 4.59 -23.15
C GLU A 297 -1.70 5.44 -21.93
N TRP A 298 -1.95 4.81 -20.79
CA TRP A 298 -2.28 5.53 -19.55
C TRP A 298 -1.11 6.37 -19.05
N GLN A 299 0.13 5.90 -19.23
CA GLN A 299 1.31 6.70 -18.93
C GLN A 299 1.34 8.01 -19.75
N ARG A 300 1.00 7.95 -21.04
CA ARG A 300 0.91 9.15 -21.90
C ARG A 300 -0.19 10.12 -21.48
N LEU A 301 -1.20 9.63 -20.73
CA LEU A 301 -2.28 10.46 -20.19
C LEU A 301 -1.92 11.11 -18.84
N GLY A 302 -0.80 10.74 -18.22
CA GLY A 302 -0.33 11.32 -16.96
C GLY A 302 -0.34 10.39 -15.76
N VAL A 303 -0.63 9.10 -15.94
CA VAL A 303 -0.52 8.09 -14.88
C VAL A 303 0.96 7.72 -14.68
N ASP A 304 1.48 7.78 -13.45
CA ASP A 304 2.88 7.46 -13.15
C ASP A 304 3.19 5.96 -13.20
N GLY A 305 2.21 5.12 -12.91
CA GLY A 305 2.40 3.67 -12.85
C GLY A 305 1.13 2.84 -12.81
N ALA A 306 1.28 1.53 -12.65
CA ALA A 306 0.16 0.62 -12.47
C ALA A 306 0.40 -0.31 -11.30
N ARG A 307 -0.67 -0.63 -10.57
CA ARG A 307 -0.67 -1.70 -9.57
C ARG A 307 -1.58 -2.81 -10.08
N LEU A 308 -0.95 -3.88 -10.55
CA LEU A 308 -1.65 -5.03 -11.11
C LEU A 308 -2.21 -5.91 -10.00
N ARG A 309 -3.43 -6.38 -10.17
CA ARG A 309 -4.14 -7.24 -9.23
C ARG A 309 -4.31 -8.62 -9.87
N PRO A 310 -3.41 -9.60 -9.61
CA PRO A 310 -3.52 -10.94 -10.17
C PRO A 310 -4.89 -11.57 -9.87
N ALA A 311 -5.60 -12.04 -10.90
CA ALA A 311 -6.84 -12.79 -10.68
C ALA A 311 -6.56 -14.08 -9.90
N VAL A 312 -5.46 -14.76 -10.24
CA VAL A 312 -4.88 -15.89 -9.51
C VAL A 312 -3.38 -15.65 -9.31
N ASN A 313 -2.94 -15.43 -8.06
CA ASN A 313 -1.55 -15.08 -7.75
C ASN A 313 -0.55 -16.09 -8.33
N ALA A 314 -0.84 -17.39 -8.22
CA ALA A 314 0.04 -18.45 -8.68
C ALA A 314 0.20 -18.53 -10.21
N ALA A 315 -0.74 -17.96 -10.98
CA ALA A 315 -0.72 -17.97 -12.44
C ALA A 315 -0.25 -16.62 -12.99
N ASP A 316 -0.92 -15.53 -12.58
CA ASP A 316 -0.75 -14.25 -13.25
C ASP A 316 0.51 -13.50 -12.76
N LEU A 317 0.97 -13.71 -11.51
CA LEU A 317 2.18 -13.06 -11.01
C LEU A 317 3.43 -13.48 -11.79
N ALA A 318 3.51 -14.76 -12.19
CA ALA A 318 4.61 -15.26 -13.02
C ALA A 318 4.62 -14.56 -14.38
N VAL A 319 3.47 -14.45 -15.05
CA VAL A 319 3.35 -13.76 -16.35
C VAL A 319 3.71 -12.27 -16.25
N ILE A 320 3.31 -11.59 -15.16
CA ILE A 320 3.71 -10.19 -14.91
C ILE A 320 5.24 -10.07 -14.89
N VAL A 321 5.92 -10.96 -14.16
CA VAL A 321 7.37 -10.90 -13.93
C VAL A 321 8.17 -11.39 -15.14
N GLU A 322 7.70 -12.43 -15.81
CA GLU A 322 8.45 -13.14 -16.85
C GLU A 322 8.13 -12.66 -18.27
N GLU A 323 7.01 -11.97 -18.48
CA GLU A 323 6.58 -11.49 -19.80
C GLU A 323 6.33 -9.98 -19.83
N VAL A 324 5.50 -9.44 -18.94
CA VAL A 324 5.14 -8.00 -18.93
C VAL A 324 6.36 -7.12 -18.62
N VAL A 325 7.13 -7.47 -17.59
CA VAL A 325 8.34 -6.73 -17.21
C VAL A 325 9.38 -6.70 -18.35
N PRO A 326 9.77 -7.83 -18.97
CA PRO A 326 10.66 -7.82 -20.13
C PRO A 326 10.14 -7.01 -21.32
N LEU A 327 8.84 -7.03 -21.60
CA LEU A 327 8.23 -6.21 -22.66
C LEU A 327 8.38 -4.71 -22.36
N LEU A 328 8.11 -4.28 -21.13
CA LEU A 328 8.32 -2.88 -20.71
C LEU A 328 9.80 -2.48 -20.75
N GLN A 329 10.71 -3.37 -20.37
CA GLN A 329 12.16 -3.15 -20.47
C GLN A 329 12.63 -3.04 -21.92
N GLY A 330 12.15 -3.93 -22.79
CA GLY A 330 12.45 -3.90 -24.23
C GLY A 330 11.95 -2.62 -24.91
N ALA A 331 10.83 -2.06 -24.43
CA ALA A 331 10.32 -0.76 -24.86
C ALA A 331 11.05 0.44 -24.22
N GLY A 332 11.97 0.22 -23.26
CA GLY A 332 12.71 1.28 -22.57
C GLY A 332 11.91 2.05 -21.51
N HIS A 333 10.76 1.52 -21.08
CA HIS A 333 9.85 2.15 -20.11
C HIS A 333 10.00 1.61 -18.68
N PHE A 334 10.86 0.62 -18.44
CA PHE A 334 11.03 0.05 -17.10
C PHE A 334 12.51 -0.20 -16.76
N ARG A 335 12.79 -0.23 -15.45
CA ARG A 335 14.15 -0.41 -14.93
C ARG A 335 14.67 -1.83 -15.23
N THR A 336 15.99 -1.97 -15.33
CA THR A 336 16.67 -3.27 -15.55
C THR A 336 17.40 -3.80 -14.30
N ARG A 337 17.48 -2.99 -13.23
CA ARG A 337 17.97 -3.39 -11.91
C ARG A 337 17.43 -2.45 -10.83
N TYR A 338 17.45 -2.89 -9.58
CA TYR A 338 17.32 -2.00 -8.43
C TYR A 338 18.61 -1.18 -8.21
N ARG A 339 18.48 -0.08 -7.49
CA ARG A 339 19.62 0.60 -6.86
C ARG A 339 19.82 0.00 -5.47
N GLU A 340 21.08 -0.18 -5.08
CA GLU A 340 21.43 -0.64 -3.74
C GLU A 340 21.04 0.42 -2.70
N ASP A 341 20.55 -0.04 -1.55
CA ASP A 341 20.15 0.79 -0.41
C ASP A 341 19.12 1.91 -0.69
N GLU A 342 18.42 1.84 -1.83
CA GLU A 342 17.38 2.79 -2.21
C GLU A 342 16.09 2.56 -1.42
N THR A 343 15.64 3.60 -0.71
CA THR A 343 14.37 3.61 0.01
C THR A 343 13.17 3.60 -0.95
N LEU A 344 11.99 3.23 -0.45
CA LEU A 344 10.77 3.25 -1.26
C LEU A 344 10.44 4.67 -1.74
N ARG A 345 10.62 5.69 -0.89
CA ARG A 345 10.45 7.10 -1.28
C ARG A 345 11.37 7.51 -2.43
N GLU A 346 12.66 7.19 -2.34
CA GLU A 346 13.63 7.52 -3.40
C GLU A 346 13.29 6.83 -4.72
N ARG A 347 12.90 5.54 -4.66
CA ARG A 347 12.49 4.79 -5.85
C ARG A 347 11.31 5.42 -6.56
N LEU A 348 10.33 5.90 -5.80
CA LEU A 348 9.12 6.55 -6.32
C LEU A 348 9.36 8.03 -6.68
N GLY A 349 10.56 8.56 -6.46
CA GLY A 349 10.86 9.97 -6.69
C GLY A 349 10.05 10.90 -5.79
N LEU A 350 9.65 10.44 -4.61
CA LEU A 350 8.93 11.24 -3.63
C LEU A 350 9.89 12.21 -2.92
N PRO A 351 9.41 13.38 -2.49
CA PRO A 351 10.24 14.33 -1.74
C PRO A 351 10.72 13.73 -0.41
N VAL A 352 11.86 14.22 0.07
CA VAL A 352 12.35 13.91 1.42
C VAL A 352 11.27 14.36 2.42
N ALA A 353 10.86 13.43 3.29
CA ALA A 353 10.00 13.78 4.41
C ALA A 353 10.84 14.52 5.46
N ALA A 354 10.83 15.85 5.42
CA ALA A 354 11.50 16.66 6.43
C ALA A 354 10.81 16.50 7.79
N ASN A 355 11.59 16.41 8.86
CA ASN A 355 11.03 16.39 10.21
C ASN A 355 10.44 17.78 10.54
N ARG A 356 9.17 17.83 10.97
CA ARG A 356 8.47 19.09 11.26
C ARG A 356 9.10 19.92 12.38
N TYR A 357 9.86 19.33 13.29
CA TYR A 357 10.46 20.00 14.45
C TYR A 357 11.84 20.60 14.14
N THR A 358 12.55 20.08 13.15
CA THR A 358 13.89 20.58 12.77
C THR A 358 13.85 22.03 12.25
N ALA A 359 12.72 22.48 11.69
CA ALA A 359 12.55 23.86 11.22
C ALA A 359 12.25 24.88 12.35
N VAL A 360 11.88 24.41 13.54
CA VAL A 360 11.50 25.28 14.69
C VAL A 360 12.73 25.74 15.49
N THR A 361 13.88 25.11 15.27
CA THR A 361 15.11 25.29 16.06
C THR A 361 16.16 26.18 15.37
N GLN A 362 15.82 26.87 14.27
CA GLN A 362 16.70 27.84 13.60
C GLN A 362 16.51 29.28 14.09
#